data_AF-A0A7S3QU81-F1
#
_entry.id   AF-A0A7S3QU81-F1
#
_cell.length_a   1.000
_cell.length_b   1.000
_cell.length_c   1.000
_cell.angle_alpha   90.00
_cell.angle_beta   90.00
_cell.angle_gamma   90.00
#
_symmetry.space_group_name_H-M   'P 1'
#
loop_
_entity.id
_entity.type
_entity.pdbx_description
1 polymer ?
#
loop_
_entity_poly.entity_id
_entity_poly.type
_entity_poly.pdbx_seq_one_letter_code
_entity_poly.pdbx_strand_id
1 'polypeptide(L)'
;MGGRDGAAAGFALVRPPGHHVLAARPMGFGLLNTVSLAARYVQAKHQMQRVLIFDFDVHHGNGTMEAFYDDPSVLYVSTHQDGLWPRTGRLTNTGNAEGKGYTINIPLPAGSG
;
A
#
# COMPACT_ATOMS: atom_id res chain seq x y z
N MET A 1 -10.29 27.91 17.02
CA MET A 1 -9.01 27.46 17.60
C MET A 1 -9.23 26.08 18.19
N GLY A 2 -8.78 25.02 17.50
CA GLY A 2 -8.90 23.64 17.97
C GLY A 2 -7.51 23.01 17.99
N GLY A 3 -7.01 22.75 19.20
CA GLY A 3 -5.63 22.33 19.47
C GLY A 3 -5.23 21.08 18.71
N ARG A 4 -4.03 21.10 18.13
CA ARG A 4 -3.34 19.90 17.64
C ARG A 4 -2.59 19.28 18.82
N ASP A 5 -3.30 18.76 19.79
CA ASP A 5 -2.70 18.09 20.97
C ASP A 5 -2.45 16.61 20.68
N GLY A 6 -2.00 16.30 19.46
CA GLY A 6 -1.69 14.96 18.99
C GLY A 6 -0.29 14.91 18.41
N ALA A 7 0.39 13.76 18.54
CA ALA A 7 1.69 13.56 17.91
C ALA A 7 1.59 13.82 16.41
N ALA A 8 2.54 14.62 15.87
CA ALA A 8 2.57 14.97 14.46
C ALA A 8 2.88 13.77 13.54
N ALA A 9 3.43 12.69 14.11
CA ALA A 9 3.73 11.44 13.43
C ALA A 9 3.62 10.27 14.43
N GLY A 10 3.45 9.06 13.90
CA GLY A 10 3.44 7.82 14.67
C GLY A 10 4.15 6.69 13.92
N PHE A 11 4.69 5.73 14.67
CA PHE A 11 5.30 4.52 14.15
C PHE A 11 4.66 3.31 14.82
N ALA A 12 4.22 2.33 14.03
CA ALA A 12 3.58 1.13 14.52
C ALA A 12 4.49 -0.08 14.28
N LEU A 13 5.06 -0.64 15.36
CA LEU A 13 5.87 -1.87 15.28
C LEU A 13 4.96 -3.10 15.35
N VAL A 14 4.39 -3.47 14.20
CA VAL A 14 3.35 -4.52 14.11
C VAL A 14 3.92 -5.77 13.45
N ARG A 15 3.48 -6.94 13.94
CA ARG A 15 3.71 -8.25 13.32
C ARG A 15 2.46 -9.14 13.47
N PRO A 16 2.17 -10.07 12.54
CA PRO A 16 2.87 -10.34 11.26
C PRO A 16 2.74 -9.20 10.23
N PRO A 17 3.51 -9.20 9.12
CA PRO A 17 3.37 -8.21 8.05
C PRO A 17 2.03 -8.37 7.30
N GLY A 18 1.69 -7.41 6.44
CA GLY A 18 0.35 -7.37 5.79
C GLY A 18 0.29 -7.02 4.31
N HIS A 19 1.29 -6.35 3.73
CA HIS A 19 1.18 -5.76 2.39
C HIS A 19 1.01 -6.76 1.23
N HIS A 20 1.30 -8.06 1.45
CA HIS A 20 1.06 -9.12 0.46
C HIS A 20 -0.33 -9.76 0.55
N VAL A 21 -1.04 -9.56 1.66
CA VAL A 21 -2.31 -10.24 1.93
C VAL A 21 -3.39 -9.72 0.99
N LEU A 22 -3.98 -10.64 0.21
CA LEU A 22 -5.12 -10.37 -0.67
C LEU A 22 -6.44 -10.53 0.08
N ALA A 23 -7.53 -10.00 -0.48
CA ALA A 23 -8.85 -10.04 0.15
C ALA A 23 -9.32 -11.45 0.55
N ALA A 24 -9.04 -12.45 -0.29
CA ALA A 24 -9.43 -13.84 -0.07
C ALA A 24 -8.24 -14.81 0.13
N ARG A 25 -7.02 -14.29 0.31
CA ARG A 25 -5.81 -15.15 0.39
C ARG A 25 -4.72 -14.57 1.30
N PRO A 26 -4.42 -15.20 2.45
CA PRO A 26 -3.22 -14.90 3.22
C PRO A 26 -1.96 -15.36 2.45
N MET A 27 -0.90 -14.57 2.49
CA MET A 27 0.39 -14.86 1.86
C MET A 27 1.48 -13.93 2.41
N GLY A 28 2.74 -14.22 2.11
CA GLY A 28 3.87 -13.37 2.54
C GLY A 28 3.96 -13.23 4.05
N PHE A 29 3.75 -14.34 4.78
CA PHE A 29 3.75 -14.41 6.25
C PHE A 29 2.60 -13.65 6.94
N GLY A 30 1.71 -12.98 6.19
CA GLY A 30 0.61 -12.18 6.71
C GLY A 30 -0.75 -12.89 6.72
N LEU A 31 -1.62 -12.42 7.62
CA LEU A 31 -3.04 -12.83 7.71
C LEU A 31 -4.02 -11.71 7.35
N LEU A 32 -3.66 -10.45 7.62
CA LEU A 32 -4.48 -9.27 7.36
C LEU A 32 -3.61 -8.18 6.73
N ASN A 33 -4.16 -7.45 5.76
CA ASN A 33 -3.50 -6.26 5.21
C ASN A 33 -3.75 -5.05 6.11
N THR A 34 -2.93 -4.91 7.15
CA THR A 34 -3.07 -3.88 8.20
C THR A 34 -3.10 -2.46 7.64
N VAL A 35 -2.25 -2.16 6.65
CA VAL A 35 -2.18 -0.83 6.02
C VAL A 35 -3.44 -0.52 5.21
N SER A 36 -3.92 -1.49 4.42
CA SER A 36 -5.16 -1.31 3.64
C SER A 36 -6.38 -1.12 4.53
N LEU A 37 -6.48 -1.89 5.62
CA LEU A 37 -7.54 -1.74 6.62
C LEU A 37 -7.44 -0.39 7.33
N ALA A 38 -6.24 0.08 7.67
CA ALA A 38 -6.05 1.39 8.28
C ALA A 38 -6.48 2.53 7.34
N ALA A 39 -6.12 2.46 6.05
CA ALA A 39 -6.57 3.42 5.05
C ALA A 39 -8.10 3.49 4.95
N ARG A 40 -8.77 2.33 4.81
CA ARG A 40 -10.24 2.25 4.81
C ARG A 40 -10.85 2.77 6.12
N TYR A 41 -10.25 2.43 7.26
CA TYR A 41 -10.71 2.88 8.56
C TYR A 41 -10.69 4.39 8.69
N VAL A 42 -9.59 5.06 8.30
CA VAL A 42 -9.51 6.52 8.41
C VAL A 42 -10.42 7.24 7.42
N GLN A 43 -10.64 6.67 6.23
CA GLN A 43 -11.62 7.20 5.28
C GLN A 43 -13.04 7.10 5.85
N ALA A 44 -13.42 5.95 6.42
CA ALA A 44 -14.75 5.75 6.98
C ALA A 44 -14.99 6.53 8.30
N LYS A 45 -14.04 6.49 9.24
CA LYS A 45 -14.19 7.07 10.57
C LYS A 45 -13.95 8.56 10.61
N HIS A 46 -12.98 9.05 9.83
CA HIS A 46 -12.53 10.44 9.85
C HIS A 46 -12.84 11.20 8.57
N GLN A 47 -13.60 10.60 7.64
CA GLN A 47 -14.02 11.22 6.38
C GLN A 47 -12.84 11.72 5.53
N MET A 48 -11.69 11.07 5.66
CA MET A 48 -10.51 11.39 4.85
C MET A 48 -10.82 11.08 3.39
N GLN A 49 -10.73 12.08 2.52
CA GLN A 49 -11.07 11.91 1.11
C GLN A 49 -9.95 11.26 0.29
N ARG A 50 -8.70 11.46 0.71
CA ARG A 50 -7.51 10.97 -0.01
C ARG A 50 -6.47 10.41 0.96
N VAL A 51 -5.88 9.28 0.61
CA VAL A 51 -4.80 8.62 1.36
C VAL A 51 -3.64 8.33 0.42
N LEU A 52 -2.41 8.59 0.87
CA LEU A 52 -1.19 8.10 0.22
C LEU A 52 -0.67 6.91 1.01
N ILE A 53 -0.40 5.81 0.30
CA ILE A 53 0.36 4.67 0.82
C ILE A 53 1.67 4.60 0.05
N PHE A 54 2.78 4.82 0.76
CA PHE A 54 4.11 4.62 0.23
C PHE A 54 4.72 3.35 0.85
N ASP A 55 4.93 2.34 0.01
CA ASP A 55 5.47 1.03 0.37
C ASP A 55 6.93 0.92 -0.09
N PHE A 56 7.83 0.92 0.88
CA PHE A 56 9.28 0.84 0.66
C PHE A 56 9.88 -0.52 1.06
N ASP A 57 9.04 -1.53 1.34
CA ASP A 57 9.56 -2.90 1.50
C ASP A 57 10.22 -3.35 0.19
N VAL A 58 11.26 -4.19 0.28
CA VAL A 58 12.00 -4.66 -0.90
C VAL A 58 11.12 -5.50 -1.85
N HIS A 59 10.04 -6.09 -1.35
CA HIS A 59 9.08 -6.86 -2.13
C HIS A 59 7.87 -5.99 -2.50
N HIS A 60 7.32 -6.22 -3.69
CA HIS A 60 6.11 -5.50 -4.11
C HIS A 60 4.90 -5.86 -3.23
N GLY A 61 4.25 -4.86 -2.63
CA GLY A 61 3.04 -4.98 -1.81
C GLY A 61 1.77 -5.27 -2.62
N ASN A 62 1.75 -6.43 -3.28
CA ASN A 62 0.68 -6.86 -4.20
C ASN A 62 -0.73 -6.81 -3.60
N GLY A 63 -0.88 -7.09 -2.30
CA GLY A 63 -2.18 -7.06 -1.64
C GLY A 63 -2.68 -5.65 -1.43
N THR A 64 -1.80 -4.72 -1.11
CA THR A 64 -2.14 -3.30 -1.00
C THR A 64 -2.49 -2.71 -2.36
N MET A 65 -1.70 -3.03 -3.40
CA MET A 65 -2.00 -2.63 -4.77
C MET A 65 -3.39 -3.12 -5.21
N GLU A 66 -3.68 -4.41 -5.02
CA GLU A 66 -4.96 -5.02 -5.42
C GLU A 66 -6.15 -4.41 -4.68
N ALA A 67 -6.00 -4.10 -3.39
CA ALA A 67 -7.05 -3.51 -2.57
C ALA A 67 -7.55 -2.14 -3.07
N PHE A 68 -6.72 -1.40 -3.82
CA PHE A 68 -7.00 -0.04 -4.28
C PHE A 68 -6.84 0.14 -5.79
N TYR A 69 -6.71 -0.95 -6.56
CA TYR A 69 -6.32 -0.87 -7.97
C TYR A 69 -7.30 -0.08 -8.87
N ASP A 70 -8.58 -0.08 -8.48
CA ASP A 70 -9.66 0.64 -9.17
C ASP A 70 -10.06 1.96 -8.46
N ASP A 71 -9.38 2.36 -7.38
CA ASP A 71 -9.83 3.40 -6.46
C ASP A 71 -8.96 4.68 -6.49
N PRO A 72 -9.47 5.80 -7.03
CA PRO A 72 -8.73 7.06 -7.09
C PRO A 72 -8.60 7.81 -5.75
N SER A 73 -9.28 7.34 -4.70
CA SER A 73 -9.15 7.93 -3.35
C SER A 73 -7.88 7.50 -2.62
N VAL A 74 -7.15 6.51 -3.13
CA VAL A 74 -5.89 6.03 -2.54
C VAL A 74 -4.81 6.01 -3.61
N LEU A 75 -3.75 6.81 -3.42
CA LEU A 75 -2.54 6.70 -4.22
C LEU A 75 -1.64 5.63 -3.59
N TYR A 76 -1.41 4.54 -4.31
CA TYR A 76 -0.43 3.51 -3.94
C TYR A 76 0.88 3.73 -4.70
N VAL A 77 1.98 3.80 -3.97
CA VAL A 77 3.33 3.93 -4.53
C VAL A 77 4.20 2.85 -3.91
N SER A 78 4.87 2.05 -4.74
CA SER A 78 5.82 1.04 -4.27
C SER A 78 7.16 1.16 -4.96
N THR A 79 8.22 1.17 -4.16
CA THR A 79 9.57 0.81 -4.61
C THR A 79 9.81 -0.64 -4.22
N HIS A 80 10.32 -1.46 -5.14
CA HIS A 80 10.64 -2.86 -4.85
C HIS A 80 11.69 -3.36 -5.83
N GLN A 81 12.37 -4.45 -5.50
CA GLN A 81 13.30 -5.08 -6.43
C GLN A 81 12.53 -5.78 -7.56
N ASP A 82 12.91 -5.52 -8.80
CA ASP A 82 12.33 -6.16 -9.98
C ASP A 82 12.59 -7.68 -9.96
N GLY A 83 11.58 -8.45 -10.36
CA GLY A 83 11.61 -9.91 -10.43
C GLY A 83 11.67 -10.65 -9.09
N LEU A 84 11.80 -9.96 -7.95
CA LEU A 84 11.76 -10.60 -6.63
C LEU A 84 10.36 -11.13 -6.33
N TRP A 85 10.23 -12.13 -5.44
CA TRP A 85 8.92 -12.57 -4.94
C TRP A 85 8.12 -11.34 -4.47
N PRO A 86 6.82 -11.20 -4.76
CA PRO A 86 5.90 -12.16 -5.36
C PRO A 86 5.82 -12.13 -6.90
N ARG A 87 6.79 -11.51 -7.58
CA ARG A 87 6.89 -11.40 -9.06
C ARG A 87 5.74 -10.60 -9.68
N THR A 88 5.30 -9.56 -8.98
CA THR A 88 4.29 -8.58 -9.43
C THR A 88 4.86 -7.16 -9.30
N GLY A 89 4.08 -6.12 -9.58
CA GLY A 89 4.57 -4.72 -9.48
C GLY A 89 5.23 -4.22 -10.75
N ARG A 90 4.75 -4.62 -11.93
CA ARG A 90 5.34 -4.15 -13.18
C ARG A 90 5.12 -2.64 -13.32
N LEU A 91 6.06 -1.96 -13.98
CA LEU A 91 5.94 -0.53 -14.30
C LEU A 91 4.63 -0.19 -15.03
N THR A 92 4.10 -1.12 -15.82
CA THR A 92 2.85 -0.96 -16.58
C THR A 92 1.58 -1.20 -15.77
N ASN A 93 1.69 -1.70 -14.54
CA ASN A 93 0.56 -1.82 -13.62
C ASN A 93 0.31 -0.45 -12.98
N THR A 94 -0.63 0.31 -13.55
CA THR A 94 -0.89 1.72 -13.17
C THR A 94 -2.30 1.97 -12.65
N GLY A 95 -3.01 0.92 -12.26
CA GLY A 95 -4.42 0.98 -11.87
C GLY A 95 -5.36 0.73 -13.04
N ASN A 96 -6.65 0.61 -12.73
CA ASN A 96 -7.72 0.28 -13.66
C ASN A 96 -8.94 1.19 -13.39
N ALA A 97 -9.90 1.21 -14.33
CA ALA A 97 -11.12 2.02 -14.22
C ALA A 97 -10.82 3.47 -13.77
N GLU A 98 -11.50 3.94 -12.73
CA GLU A 98 -11.30 5.27 -12.14
C GLU A 98 -9.94 5.40 -11.40
N GLY A 99 -9.36 4.28 -10.95
CA GLY A 99 -8.06 4.22 -10.28
C GLY A 99 -6.85 4.29 -11.22
N LYS A 100 -7.05 4.39 -12.54
CA LYS A 100 -5.93 4.54 -13.49
C LYS A 100 -5.13 5.80 -13.19
N GLY A 101 -3.82 5.63 -13.01
CA GLY A 101 -2.89 6.70 -12.59
C GLY A 101 -2.68 6.80 -11.08
N TYR A 102 -3.41 6.04 -10.26
CA TYR A 102 -3.32 6.03 -8.79
C TYR A 102 -2.52 4.83 -8.23
N THR A 103 -1.87 4.07 -9.11
CA THR A 103 -0.85 3.07 -8.75
C THR A 103 0.46 3.43 -9.45
N ILE A 104 1.54 3.56 -8.68
CA ILE A 104 2.89 3.85 -9.18
C ILE A 104 3.83 2.74 -8.69
N ASN A 105 4.23 1.87 -9.61
CA ASN A 105 5.23 0.85 -9.37
C ASN A 105 6.60 1.30 -9.86
N ILE A 106 7.60 1.24 -8.98
CA ILE A 106 9.00 1.58 -9.26
C ILE A 106 9.83 0.29 -9.08
N PRO A 107 9.84 -0.60 -10.09
CA PRO A 107 10.67 -1.81 -10.05
C PRO A 107 12.14 -1.43 -10.25
N LEU A 108 12.94 -1.62 -9.20
CA LEU A 108 14.36 -1.27 -9.16
C LEU A 108 15.22 -2.47 -9.54
N PRO A 109 16.33 -2.28 -10.27
CA PRO A 109 17.31 -3.36 -10.50
C PRO A 109 17.83 -3.95 -9.18
N ALA A 110 18.15 -5.24 -9.18
CA ALA A 110 18.78 -5.88 -8.03
C ALA A 110 20.08 -5.17 -7.65
N GLY A 111 20.27 -4.95 -6.34
CA GLY A 111 21.44 -4.22 -5.82
C GLY A 111 21.35 -2.70 -5.87
N SER A 112 20.20 -2.11 -6.24
CA SER A 112 19.99 -0.65 -6.13
C SER A 112 20.08 -0.19 -4.67
N GLY A 113 20.80 0.90 -4.43
CA GLY A 113 20.98 1.53 -3.10
C GLY A 113 22.16 2.48 -3.06
#